data_AF-A0A7X2PMH1-F1
#
_entry.id   AF-A0A7X2PMH1-F1
#
_cell.length_a   1.000
_cell.length_b   1.000
_cell.length_c   1.000
_cell.angle_alpha   90.00
_cell.angle_beta   90.00
_cell.angle_gamma   90.00
#
_symmetry.space_group_name_H-M   'P 1'
#
loop_
_entity.id
_entity.type
_entity.pdbx_description
1 polymer ?
#
loop_
_entity_poly.entity_id
_entity_poly.type
_entity_poly.pdbx_seq_one_letter_code
_entity_poly.pdbx_strand_id
1 'polypeptide(L)' 'MPISLALDERTLYEKLAAMELLWADLARNPGGAESPDWHESIASERRELANGGMSKFTDWDAAKAEIRGNLK' A
#
# COMPACT_ATOMS: atom_id res chain seq x y z
N MET A 1 9.25 -19.65 -14.38
CA MET A 1 8.23 -20.72 -14.26
C MET A 1 6.97 -20.09 -13.70
N PRO A 2 5.79 -20.29 -14.30
CA PRO A 2 4.56 -19.77 -13.72
C PRO A 2 4.25 -20.49 -12.40
N ILE A 3 4.01 -19.73 -11.34
CA ILE A 3 3.47 -20.25 -10.08
C ILE A 3 1.96 -20.28 -10.24
N SER A 4 1.35 -21.47 -10.17
CA SER A 4 -0.10 -21.63 -10.20
C SER A 4 -0.61 -21.85 -8.78
N LEU A 5 -1.42 -20.93 -8.28
CA LEU A 5 -2.15 -21.05 -7.02
C LEU A 5 -3.60 -21.40 -7.36
N ALA A 6 -4.15 -22.46 -6.77
CA ALA A 6 -5.56 -22.85 -6.91
C ALA A 6 -6.47 -21.87 -6.13
N LEU A 7 -6.50 -20.61 -6.55
CA LEU A 7 -7.20 -19.53 -5.86
C LEU A 7 -8.72 -19.69 -6.00
N ASP A 8 -9.22 -20.24 -7.09
CA ASP A 8 -10.64 -20.53 -7.30
C ASP A 8 -11.24 -21.43 -6.21
N GLU A 9 -10.45 -22.35 -5.66
CA GLU A 9 -10.83 -23.27 -4.59
C GLU A 9 -10.65 -22.70 -3.16
N ARG A 10 -10.31 -21.41 -3.02
CA ARG A 10 -10.01 -20.78 -1.72
C ARG A 10 -11.05 -19.72 -1.35
N THR A 11 -11.33 -19.66 -0.05
CA THR A 11 -12.16 -18.61 0.53
C THR A 11 -11.50 -17.24 0.36
N LEU A 12 -12.31 -16.17 0.45
CA LEU A 12 -11.79 -14.80 0.44
C LEU A 12 -10.75 -14.58 1.54
N TYR A 13 -10.98 -15.14 2.74
CA TYR A 13 -10.06 -15.02 3.86
C TYR A 13 -8.70 -15.66 3.56
N GLU A 14 -8.68 -16.87 3.01
CA GLU A 14 -7.43 -17.56 2.64
C GLU A 14 -6.65 -16.80 1.55
N LYS A 15 -7.37 -16.21 0.59
CA LYS A 15 -6.75 -15.36 -0.44
C LYS A 15 -6.08 -14.13 0.17
N LEU A 16 -6.79 -13.44 1.07
CA LEU A 16 -6.25 -12.26 1.76
C LEU A 16 -5.05 -12.64 2.64
N ALA A 17 -5.13 -13.73 3.39
CA ALA A 17 -4.02 -14.22 4.20
C ALA A 17 -2.79 -14.59 3.33
N ALA A 18 -3.01 -15.20 2.17
CA ALA A 18 -1.93 -15.50 1.22
C ALA A 18 -1.29 -14.21 0.67
N MET A 19 -2.08 -13.18 0.38
CA MET A 19 -1.56 -11.87 -0.03
C MET A 19 -0.70 -11.23 1.07
N GLU A 20 -1.16 -11.26 2.32
CA GLU A 20 -0.42 -10.70 3.46
C GLU A 20 0.91 -11.44 3.70
N LEU A 21 0.89 -12.77 3.65
CA LEU A 21 2.10 -13.59 3.81
C LEU A 21 3.11 -13.32 2.68
N LEU A 22 2.64 -13.25 1.44
CA LEU A 22 3.47 -12.92 0.29
C LEU A 22 4.06 -11.51 0.43
N TRP A 23 3.24 -10.53 0.80
CA TRP A 23 3.67 -9.16 0.99
C TRP A 23 4.72 -9.05 2.10
N ALA A 24 4.52 -9.73 3.23
CA ALA A 24 5.47 -9.77 4.34
C ALA A 24 6.80 -10.46 3.95
N ASP A 25 6.78 -11.45 3.07
CA ASP A 25 8.00 -12.07 2.53
C ASP A 25 8.76 -11.10 1.61
N LEU A 26 8.08 -10.51 0.63
CA LEU A 26 8.67 -9.55 -0.31
C LEU A 26 9.25 -8.33 0.41
N ALA A 27 8.55 -7.80 1.42
CA ALA A 27 8.98 -6.64 2.18
C ALA A 27 10.26 -6.88 3.01
N ARG A 28 10.62 -8.14 3.33
CA ARG A 28 11.84 -8.46 4.08
C ARG A 28 13.12 -8.26 3.28
N ASN A 29 13.05 -8.37 1.95
CA ASN A 29 14.20 -8.12 1.08
C ASN A 29 13.81 -7.22 -0.09
N PRO A 30 13.74 -5.89 0.13
CA PRO A 30 13.36 -4.95 -0.91
C PRO A 30 14.39 -4.85 -2.04
N GLY A 31 15.60 -5.40 -1.86
CA GLY A 31 16.71 -5.27 -2.81
C GLY A 31 16.48 -5.94 -4.17
N GLY A 32 15.40 -6.71 -4.34
CA GLY A 32 15.03 -7.32 -5.62
C GLY A 32 14.23 -6.40 -6.55
N ALA A 33 13.73 -5.26 -6.07
CA ALA A 33 12.94 -4.33 -6.86
C ALA A 33 13.49 -2.90 -6.71
N GLU A 34 14.07 -2.38 -7.79
CA GLU A 34 14.48 -0.97 -7.83
C GLU A 34 13.24 -0.08 -7.77
N SER A 35 13.26 0.91 -6.86
CA SER A 35 12.25 1.96 -6.87
C SER A 35 12.39 2.79 -8.15
N PRO A 36 11.29 3.22 -8.77
CA PRO A 36 11.36 4.15 -9.91
C PRO A 36 12.10 5.45 -9.53
N ASP A 37 12.79 6.06 -10.49
CA ASP A 37 13.57 7.29 -10.29
C ASP A 37 12.76 8.43 -9.66
N TRP A 38 11.46 8.50 -9.92
CA TRP A 38 10.58 9.54 -9.39
C TRP A 38 10.21 9.34 -7.91
N HIS A 39 10.40 8.14 -7.35
CA HIS A 39 9.88 7.76 -6.04
C HIS A 39 10.46 8.61 -4.91
N GLU A 40 11.78 8.81 -4.91
CA GLU A 40 12.48 9.62 -3.91
C GLU A 40 12.03 11.09 -3.95
N SER A 41 11.91 11.66 -5.15
CA SER A 41 11.51 13.05 -5.35
C SER A 41 10.13 13.33 -4.75
N ILE A 42 9.12 12.51 -5.10
CA ILE A 42 7.76 12.67 -4.58
C ILE A 42 7.71 12.44 -3.07
N ALA A 43 8.44 11.45 -2.55
CA ALA A 43 8.48 11.18 -1.12
C ALA A 43 9.10 12.35 -0.33
N SER A 44 10.12 12.99 -0.88
CA SER A 44 10.80 14.14 -0.28
C SER A 44 9.90 15.37 -0.28
N GLU A 45 9.29 15.69 -1.42
CA GLU A 45 8.34 16.80 -1.55
C GLU A 45 7.19 16.66 -0.53
N ARG A 46 6.56 15.49 -0.46
CA ARG A 46 5.43 15.26 0.47
C ARG A 46 5.85 15.40 1.94
N ARG A 47 7.08 15.00 2.28
CA ARG A 47 7.64 15.15 3.62
C ARG A 47 7.86 16.62 3.97
N GLU A 48 8.39 17.42 3.03
CA GLU A 48 8.56 18.86 3.22
C GLU A 48 7.23 19.57 3.40
N LEU A 49 6.21 19.23 2.59
CA LEU A 49 4.86 19.79 2.72
C LEU A 49 4.25 19.47 4.10
N ALA A 50 4.43 18.23 4.59
CA ALA A 50 3.95 17.83 5.90
C ALA A 50 4.67 18.59 7.04
N ASN A 51 6.01 18.68 6.97
CA ASN A 51 6.82 19.40 7.95
C ASN A 51 6.53 20.91 7.95
N GLY A 52 6.23 21.48 6.77
CA GLY A 52 5.82 22.87 6.61
C GLY A 52 4.37 23.15 7.00
N GLY A 53 3.61 22.15 7.43
CA GLY A 53 2.20 22.28 7.83
C GLY A 53 1.23 22.50 6.66
N MET A 54 1.70 22.41 5.43
CA MET A 54 0.90 22.51 4.20
C MET A 54 0.15 21.20 3.88
N SER A 55 0.59 20.08 4.47
CA SER A 55 -0.11 18.80 4.45
C SER A 55 -0.28 18.28 5.88
N LYS A 56 -1.37 17.56 6.14
CA LYS A 56 -1.68 17.01 7.46
C LYS A 56 -2.01 15.54 7.36
N PHE A 57 -1.54 14.78 8.35
CA PHE A 57 -2.04 13.43 8.58
C PHE A 57 -3.45 13.51 9.13
N THR A 58 -4.30 12.58 8.68
CA THR A 58 -5.65 12.42 9.19
C THR A 58 -5.79 11.03 9.79
N ASP A 59 -6.73 10.89 10.72
CA ASP A 59 -7.09 9.60 11.25
C ASP A 59 -7.68 8.71 10.13
N TRP A 60 -7.38 7.42 10.19
CA TRP A 60 -7.79 6.49 9.13
C TRP A 60 -9.30 6.30 9.06
N ASP A 61 -10.00 6.26 10.19
CA ASP A 61 -11.46 6.15 10.20
C ASP A 61 -12.11 7.44 9.70
N ALA A 62 -11.55 8.60 10.05
CA ALA A 62 -11.98 9.89 9.51
C ALA A 62 -11.81 9.97 7.99
N ALA A 63 -10.64 9.58 7.47
CA ALA A 63 -10.36 9.55 6.03
C ALA A 63 -11.35 8.65 5.27
N LYS A 64 -11.60 7.45 5.80
CA LYS A 64 -12.57 6.52 5.19
C LYS A 64 -13.98 7.09 5.17
N ALA A 65 -14.40 7.76 6.25
CA ALA A 65 -15.72 8.39 6.33
C ALA A 65 -15.86 9.50 5.28
N GLU A 66 -14.85 10.36 5.16
CA GLU A 66 -14.81 11.43 4.15
C GLU A 66 -14.88 10.88 2.72
N ILE A 67 -14.03 9.91 2.39
CA ILE A 67 -14.01 9.29 1.05
C ILE A 67 -15.37 8.69 0.71
N ARG A 68 -15.98 7.93 1.63
CA ARG A 68 -17.32 7.34 1.42
C ARG A 68 -18.40 8.40 1.25
N GLY A 69 -18.30 9.53 1.95
CA GLY A 69 -19.21 10.66 1.77
C GLY A 69 -19.07 11.35 0.41
N ASN A 70 -17.88 11.32 -0.19
CA ASN A 70 -17.57 11.93 -1.48
C ASN A 70 -17.83 11.02 -2.68
N LEU A 71 -17.96 9.71 -2.48
CA LEU A 71 -18.37 8.74 -3.48
C LEU A 71 -19.90 8.76 -3.62
N LYS A 72 -20.41 9.69 -4.44
CA LYS A 72 -21.80 9.64 -4.93
C LYS A 72 -21.97 8.63 -6.05
#